data_AF-A0A3N5ENL8-F1
#
_entry.id   AF-A0A3N5ENL8-F1
#
_cell.length_a   1.000
_cell.length_b   1.000
_cell.length_c   1.000
_cell.angle_alpha   90.00
_cell.angle_beta   90.00
_cell.angle_gamma   90.00
#
_symmetry.space_group_name_H-M   'P 1'
#
loop_
_entity.id
_entity.type
_entity.pdbx_description
1 polymer ?
#
loop_
_entity_poly.entity_id
_entity_poly.type
_entity_poly.pdbx_seq_one_letter_code
_entity_poly.pdbx_strand_id
1 'polypeptide(L)'
;MKRLPAVANRFYPGTAEGLTLAVQGLLPAEHRAKRKAVAVVSPHAGYVYSGAVAAEVFDSVEVPETVVILGPNHHGQGRPVALGQATWQMPTGDVEIDTEIALAL
;
A
#
# COMPACT_ATOMS: atom_id res chain seq x y z
N MET A 1 -8.88 9.24 -14.76
CA MET A 1 -9.86 8.34 -14.10
C MET A 1 -9.34 8.04 -12.69
N LYS A 2 -10.21 7.94 -11.68
CA LYS A 2 -9.81 7.60 -10.30
C LYS A 2 -10.27 6.20 -9.92
N ARG A 3 -9.40 5.40 -9.30
CA ARG A 3 -9.73 4.11 -8.69
C ARG A 3 -10.08 4.34 -7.23
N LEU A 4 -11.33 4.06 -6.86
CA LEU A 4 -11.84 4.21 -5.49
C LEU A 4 -11.27 3.11 -4.56
N PRO A 5 -11.21 3.35 -3.24
CA PRO A 5 -10.67 2.41 -2.27
C PRO A 5 -11.63 1.22 -2.06
N ALA A 6 -11.49 0.18 -2.87
CA ALA A 6 -12.43 -0.95 -2.96
C ALA A 6 -12.65 -1.76 -1.66
N VAL A 7 -11.75 -1.66 -0.68
CA VAL A 7 -11.81 -2.44 0.58
C VAL A 7 -11.77 -1.58 1.84
N ALA A 8 -11.92 -0.25 1.71
CA ALA A 8 -12.12 0.64 2.85
C ALA A 8 -13.35 0.20 3.69
N ASN A 9 -13.27 0.37 5.01
CA ASN A 9 -14.24 -0.13 6.01
C ASN A 9 -14.42 -1.66 6.06
N ARG A 10 -13.61 -2.42 5.31
CA ARG A 10 -13.56 -3.90 5.40
C ARG A 10 -12.20 -4.37 5.87
N PHE A 11 -11.14 -3.85 5.25
CA PHE A 11 -9.76 -4.27 5.54
C PHE A 11 -9.03 -3.27 6.44
N TYR A 12 -9.41 -1.99 6.33
CA TYR A 12 -8.86 -0.87 7.09
C TYR A 12 -9.93 0.24 7.20
N PRO A 13 -9.81 1.20 8.13
CA PRO A 13 -10.78 2.28 8.29
C PRO A 13 -10.89 3.18 7.04
N GLY A 14 -12.11 3.57 6.68
CA GLY A 14 -12.36 4.34 5.45
C GLY A 14 -12.23 5.85 5.57
N THR A 15 -11.93 6.40 6.75
CA THR A 15 -11.71 7.84 6.96
C THR A 15 -10.22 8.15 7.12
N ALA A 16 -9.80 9.37 6.75
CA ALA A 16 -8.41 9.82 6.89
C ALA A 16 -7.91 9.69 8.34
N GLU A 17 -8.72 10.18 9.29
CA GLU A 17 -8.42 10.15 10.71
C GLU A 17 -8.37 8.72 11.25
N GLY A 18 -9.37 7.90 10.93
CA GLY A 18 -9.42 6.51 11.38
C GLY A 18 -8.26 5.68 10.83
N LEU A 19 -7.90 5.89 9.56
CA LEU A 19 -6.76 5.21 8.95
C LEU A 19 -5.44 5.63 9.60
N THR A 20 -5.26 6.94 9.85
CA THR A 20 -4.08 7.48 10.52
C THR A 20 -3.91 6.90 11.91
N LEU A 21 -4.97 6.91 12.73
CA LEU A 21 -4.96 6.34 14.08
C LEU A 21 -4.68 4.84 14.06
N ALA A 22 -5.28 4.10 13.12
CA ALA A 22 -5.04 2.68 12.98
C ALA A 22 -3.57 2.39 12.64
N VAL A 23 -2.97 3.12 11.69
CA VAL A 23 -1.55 2.94 11.35
C VAL A 23 -0.64 3.29 12.53
N GLN A 24 -0.90 4.40 13.24
CA GLN A 24 -0.14 4.79 14.43
C GLN A 24 -0.17 3.70 15.51
N GLY A 25 -1.33 3.08 15.74
CA GLY A 25 -1.48 1.99 16.71
C GLY A 25 -0.84 0.66 16.29
N LEU A 26 -0.42 0.52 15.03
CA LEU A 26 0.25 -0.67 14.51
C LEU A 26 1.78 -0.52 14.47
N LEU A 27 2.30 0.71 14.52
CA LEU A 27 3.73 0.97 14.52
C LEU A 27 4.41 0.35 15.76
N PRO A 28 5.65 -0.16 15.62
CA PRO A 28 6.39 -0.65 16.76
C PRO A 28 6.67 0.47 17.76
N ALA A 29 6.76 0.12 19.04
CA ALA A 29 7.08 1.08 20.11
C ALA A 29 8.50 1.66 19.98
N GLU A 30 9.43 0.86 19.46
CA GLU A 30 10.80 1.27 19.16
C GLU A 30 11.02 1.26 17.66
N HIS A 31 11.34 2.43 17.10
CA HIS A 31 11.60 2.58 15.68
C HIS A 31 12.94 1.96 15.27
N ARG A 32 12.94 1.26 14.15
CA ARG A 32 14.14 0.66 13.57
C ARG A 32 14.90 1.70 12.74
N ALA A 33 16.22 1.53 12.66
CA ALA A 33 17.02 2.27 11.70
C ALA A 33 16.56 1.92 10.28
N LYS A 34 16.13 2.93 9.52
CA LYS A 34 15.68 2.74 8.14
C LYS A 34 16.85 2.37 7.25
N ARG A 35 16.57 1.50 6.27
CA ARG A 35 17.52 1.14 5.23
C ARG A 35 16.90 1.26 3.85
N LYS A 36 17.75 1.51 2.85
CA LYS A 36 17.37 1.40 1.44
C LYS A 36 17.18 -0.07 1.09
N ALA A 37 16.03 -0.39 0.53
CA ALA A 37 15.70 -1.72 0.03
C ALA A 37 15.33 -1.65 -1.45
N VAL A 38 15.85 -2.57 -2.25
CA VAL A 38 15.46 -2.71 -3.67
C VAL A 38 14.02 -3.23 -3.77
N ALA A 39 13.63 -4.11 -2.86
CA ALA A 39 12.28 -4.66 -2.77
C ALA A 39 11.95 -5.04 -1.32
N VAL A 40 10.65 -5.03 -1.01
CA VAL A 40 10.10 -5.51 0.26
C VAL A 40 8.93 -6.43 -0.01
N VAL A 41 8.68 -7.36 0.92
CA VAL A 41 7.49 -8.22 0.90
C VAL A 41 6.66 -7.86 2.13
N SER A 42 5.40 -7.50 1.91
CA SER A 42 4.45 -7.15 2.98
C SER A 42 3.19 -7.99 2.83
N PRO A 43 2.58 -8.44 3.95
CA PRO A 43 1.26 -9.07 3.90
C PRO A 43 0.18 -8.05 3.47
N HIS A 44 -0.94 -8.55 2.96
CA HIS A 44 -2.05 -7.74 2.44
C HIS A 44 -3.43 -8.15 3.00
N ALA A 45 -3.47 -8.86 4.14
CA ALA A 45 -4.72 -9.11 4.84
C ALA A 45 -5.22 -7.83 5.52
N GLY A 46 -6.45 -7.87 6.06
CA GLY A 46 -6.99 -6.76 6.85
C GLY A 46 -6.06 -6.39 8.01
N TYR A 47 -6.02 -5.11 8.37
CA TYR A 47 -5.08 -4.54 9.33
C TYR A 47 -5.13 -5.22 10.70
N VAL A 48 -6.32 -5.69 11.11
CA VAL A 48 -6.50 -6.44 12.36
C VAL A 48 -5.73 -7.77 12.39
N TYR A 49 -5.40 -8.34 11.23
CA TYR A 49 -4.70 -9.62 11.11
C TYR A 49 -3.21 -9.46 10.82
N SER A 50 -2.84 -8.54 9.92
CA SER A 50 -1.46 -8.42 9.43
C SER A 50 -0.88 -7.02 9.49
N GLY A 51 -1.60 -6.06 10.06
CA GLY A 51 -1.19 -4.64 10.08
C GLY A 51 0.12 -4.41 10.82
N ALA A 52 0.32 -5.06 11.98
CA ALA A 52 1.53 -4.90 12.77
C ALA A 52 2.78 -5.45 12.04
N VAL A 53 2.63 -6.58 11.33
CA VAL A 53 3.71 -7.15 10.52
C VAL A 53 4.06 -6.23 9.34
N ALA A 54 3.06 -5.66 8.67
CA ALA A 54 3.30 -4.67 7.62
C ALA A 54 4.00 -3.42 8.20
N ALA A 55 3.58 -2.95 9.38
CA ALA A 55 4.16 -1.79 10.04
C ALA A 55 5.64 -1.99 10.39
N GLU A 56 6.05 -3.16 10.87
CA GLU A 56 7.47 -3.51 11.09
C GLU A 56 8.31 -3.40 9.80
N VAL A 57 7.75 -3.85 8.66
CA VAL A 57 8.42 -3.74 7.37
C VAL A 57 8.60 -2.27 6.99
N PHE A 58 7.52 -1.48 7.00
CA PHE A 58 7.54 -0.10 6.56
C PHE A 58 8.26 0.85 7.53
N ASP A 59 8.33 0.51 8.82
CA ASP A 59 9.13 1.23 9.80
C ASP A 59 10.64 1.09 9.53
N SER A 60 11.06 -0.07 9.03
CA SER A 60 12.47 -0.40 8.81
C SER A 60 13.05 0.03 7.45
N VAL A 61 12.25 0.63 6.56
CA VAL A 61 12.67 0.90 5.17
C VAL A 61 12.51 2.37 4.80
N GLU A 62 13.42 2.86 3.97
CA GLU A 62 13.25 4.12 3.25
C GLU A 62 12.34 3.85 2.04
N VAL A 63 11.09 4.33 2.08
CA VAL A 63 10.17 4.26 0.94
C VAL A 63 10.51 5.40 -0.03
N PRO A 64 10.91 5.11 -1.28
CA PRO A 64 11.18 6.16 -2.27
C PRO A 64 9.90 6.85 -2.73
N GLU A 65 10.05 7.95 -3.47
CA GLU A 65 8.93 8.71 -4.04
C GLU A 65 8.07 7.87 -4.98
N THR A 66 8.71 7.09 -5.86
CA THR A 66 8.02 6.17 -6.76
C THR A 66 8.29 4.71 -6.38
N VAL A 67 7.22 3.91 -6.28
CA VAL A 67 7.27 2.48 -5.99
C VAL A 67 6.46 1.68 -7.01
N VAL A 68 6.92 0.46 -7.30
CA VAL A 68 6.15 -0.53 -8.06
C VAL A 68 5.52 -1.51 -7.07
N ILE A 69 4.18 -1.58 -7.05
CA ILE A 69 3.44 -2.52 -6.20
C ILE A 69 3.04 -3.73 -7.05
N LEU A 70 3.57 -4.89 -6.69
CA LEU A 70 3.22 -6.17 -7.32
C LEU A 70 2.29 -6.96 -6.39
N GLY A 71 1.14 -7.39 -6.92
CA GLY A 71 0.15 -8.15 -6.15
C GLY A 71 -0.47 -9.27 -6.99
N PRO A 72 -0.83 -10.40 -6.37
CA PRO A 72 -1.50 -11.49 -7.07
C PRO A 72 -2.94 -11.10 -7.45
N ASN A 73 -3.43 -11.71 -8.53
CA ASN A 73 -4.83 -11.60 -8.94
C ASN A 73 -5.66 -12.72 -8.29
N HIS A 74 -6.33 -12.40 -7.18
CA HIS A 74 -7.19 -13.35 -6.47
C HIS A 74 -8.54 -13.62 -7.15
N HIS A 75 -8.91 -12.87 -8.20
CA HIS A 75 -10.15 -13.09 -8.94
C HIS A 75 -9.96 -14.01 -10.16
N GLY A 76 -8.71 -14.24 -10.60
CA GLY A 76 -8.41 -15.06 -11.77
C GLY A 76 -8.91 -14.48 -13.10
N GLN A 77 -9.30 -13.19 -13.13
CA GLN A 77 -9.85 -12.53 -14.30
C GLN A 77 -8.84 -11.59 -14.96
N GLY A 78 -8.82 -11.54 -16.29
CA GLY A 78 -8.00 -10.61 -17.06
C GLY A 78 -6.69 -11.20 -17.56
N ARG A 79 -5.69 -10.35 -17.78
CA ARG A 79 -4.38 -10.72 -18.36
C ARG A 79 -3.47 -11.36 -17.28
N PRO A 80 -2.48 -12.18 -17.68
CA PRO A 80 -1.50 -12.76 -16.74
C PRO A 80 -0.74 -11.70 -15.93
N VAL A 81 -0.46 -10.55 -16.56
CA VAL A 81 0.09 -9.35 -15.93
C VAL A 81 -0.74 -8.17 -16.43
N ALA A 82 -1.10 -7.27 -15.52
CA ALA A 82 -1.86 -6.07 -15.81
C ALA A 82 -1.30 -4.88 -15.01
N LEU A 83 -1.31 -3.70 -15.63
CA LEU A 83 -0.83 -2.46 -15.04
C LEU A 83 -2.01 -1.52 -14.76
N GLY A 84 -2.06 -0.96 -13.55
CA GLY A 84 -3.03 0.06 -13.19
C GLY A 84 -2.61 1.43 -13.73
N GLN A 85 -3.52 2.12 -14.44
CA GLN A 85 -3.24 3.43 -15.06
C GLN A 85 -4.06 4.59 -14.44
N ALA A 86 -4.87 4.30 -13.42
CA ALA A 86 -5.72 5.28 -12.77
C ALA A 86 -5.11 5.74 -11.45
N THR A 87 -5.21 7.03 -11.13
CA THR A 87 -4.91 7.59 -9.80
C THR A 87 -5.69 6.83 -8.74
N TRP A 88 -5.02 6.41 -7.67
CA TRP A 88 -5.64 5.68 -6.57
C TRP A 88 -6.13 6.67 -5.53
N GLN A 89 -7.44 6.69 -5.28
CA GLN A 89 -7.97 7.44 -4.16
C GLN A 89 -7.80 6.62 -2.88
N MET A 90 -7.15 7.19 -1.87
CA MET A 90 -7.03 6.62 -0.54
C MET A 90 -7.69 7.55 0.49
N PRO A 91 -8.07 7.04 1.68
CA PRO A 91 -8.68 7.88 2.72
C PRO A 91 -7.84 9.10 3.10
N THR A 92 -6.52 8.99 3.01
CA THR A 92 -5.57 10.06 3.37
C THR A 92 -5.16 10.95 2.19
N GLY A 93 -5.67 10.70 0.98
CA GLY A 93 -5.32 11.47 -0.21
C GLY A 93 -5.23 10.62 -1.48
N ASP A 94 -5.03 11.28 -2.61
CA ASP A 94 -4.82 10.61 -3.88
C ASP A 94 -3.34 10.18 -4.02
N VAL A 95 -3.11 9.02 -4.62
CA VAL A 95 -1.80 8.49 -5.01
C VAL A 95 -1.77 8.42 -6.52
N GLU A 96 -0.90 9.21 -7.12
CA GLU A 96 -0.76 9.30 -8.58
C GLU A 96 0.03 8.10 -9.13
N ILE A 97 -0.25 7.77 -10.40
CA ILE A 97 0.55 6.80 -11.14
C ILE A 97 1.65 7.57 -11.85
N ASP A 98 2.88 7.12 -11.68
CA ASP A 98 4.00 7.56 -12.51
C ASP A 98 3.78 7.06 -13.95
N THR A 99 3.33 7.96 -14.81
CA THR A 99 2.95 7.63 -16.20
C THR A 99 4.17 7.34 -17.07
N GLU A 100 5.33 7.93 -16.76
CA GLU A 100 6.56 7.69 -17.50
C GLU A 100 7.03 6.25 -17.27
N ILE A 101 7.12 5.83 -16.00
CA ILE A 101 7.46 4.43 -15.66
C ILE A 101 6.38 3.48 -16.17
N ALA A 102 5.10 3.83 -16.02
CA ALA A 102 4.00 2.97 -16.46
C ALA A 102 4.00 2.70 -17.97
N LEU A 103 4.42 3.67 -18.80
CA LEU A 103 4.51 3.50 -20.25
C LEU A 103 5.78 2.75 -20.68
N ALA A 104 6.80 2.67 -19.82
CA ALA A 104 8.05 1.96 -20.07
C ALA A 104 8.03 0.47 -19.68
N LEU A 105 7.00 0.03 -18.94
CA LEU A 105 6.78 -1.36 -18.50
C LEU A 105 5.89 -2.14 -19.48
#